data_AF-A0A956CZ35-F1
#
_entry.id   AF-A0A956CZ35-F1
#
_cell.length_a   1.000
_cell.length_b   1.000
_cell.length_c   1.000
_cell.angle_alpha   90.00
_cell.angle_beta   90.00
_cell.angle_gamma   90.00
#
_symmetry.space_group_name_H-M   'P 1'
#
loop_
_entity.id
_entity.type
_entity.pdbx_description
1 polymer ?
#
loop_
_entity_poly.entity_id
_entity_poly.type
_entity_poly.pdbx_seq_one_letter_code
_entity_poly.pdbx_strand_id
1 'polypeptide(L)'
;MLGRYTMKRGAKASELPSGVRQDTRKHTRHVLRPTPEMVHGALSGEMSWDDFAAGYRALIAARLRTERAGFDALAAQAREADVWLGCSCPTTTQPDVRRCHTWLALEVMRETYPDLDVRFPE
;
A
#
# COMPACT_ATOMS: atom_id res chain seq x y z
N MET A 1 6.61 -7.52 11.15
CA MET A 1 5.23 -6.98 11.02
C MET A 1 5.09 -6.23 9.70
N LEU A 2 3.89 -6.19 9.09
CA LEU A 2 3.60 -5.37 7.91
C LEU A 2 2.66 -4.22 8.27
N GLY A 3 3.10 -2.98 8.06
CA GLY A 3 2.31 -1.78 8.32
C GLY A 3 2.47 -0.75 7.23
N ARG A 4 1.92 0.44 7.44
CA ARG A 4 2.17 1.60 6.58
C ARG A 4 2.72 2.78 7.36
N TYR A 5 3.47 3.60 6.65
CA TYR A 5 3.98 4.87 7.16
C TYR A 5 3.66 5.99 6.19
N THR A 6 3.62 7.22 6.70
CA THR A 6 3.48 8.40 5.86
C THR A 6 4.87 8.82 5.37
N MET A 7 5.04 8.91 4.06
CA MET A 7 6.28 9.47 3.50
C MET A 7 6.33 10.98 3.79
N LYS A 8 7.20 11.38 4.73
CA LYS A 8 7.53 12.78 4.99
C LYS A 8 8.75 13.17 4.15
N ARG A 9 8.57 14.04 3.14
CA ARG A 9 9.68 14.54 2.32
C ARG A 9 10.62 15.38 3.19
N GLY A 10 11.91 15.08 3.15
CA GLY A 10 12.93 15.81 3.92
C GLY A 10 13.00 15.45 5.41
N ALA A 11 12.19 14.50 5.88
CA ALA A 11 12.32 13.99 7.25
C ALA A 11 13.66 13.27 7.44
N LYS A 12 14.24 13.44 8.63
CA LYS A 12 15.47 12.73 9.00
C LYS A 12 15.16 11.23 9.10
N ALA A 13 16.13 10.38 8.79
CA ALA A 13 15.95 8.94 8.90
C ALA A 13 15.52 8.51 10.32
N SER A 14 15.96 9.24 11.35
CA SER A 14 15.57 9.06 12.75
C SER A 14 14.10 9.35 13.06
N GLU A 15 13.39 10.08 12.19
CA GLU A 15 11.97 10.42 12.34
C GLU A 15 11.06 9.45 11.57
N LEU A 16 11.65 8.53 10.80
CA LEU A 16 10.93 7.49 10.09
C LEU A 16 10.94 6.20 10.92
N PRO A 17 9.92 5.35 10.80
CA PRO A 17 9.89 4.10 11.54
C PRO A 17 11.09 3.22 11.16
N SER A 18 11.67 2.56 12.16
CA SER A 18 12.71 1.56 11.97
C SER A 18 12.18 0.36 11.17
N GLY A 19 13.02 -0.23 10.32
CA GLY A 19 12.67 -1.39 9.50
C GLY A 19 12.81 -1.14 8.00
N VAL A 20 12.31 -2.08 7.20
CA VAL A 20 12.41 -2.01 5.75
C VAL A 20 11.25 -1.22 5.17
N ARG A 21 11.56 -0.27 4.29
CA ARG A 21 10.57 0.61 3.66
C ARG A 21 10.32 0.17 2.23
N GLN A 22 9.06 -0.10 1.91
CA GLN A 22 8.62 -0.46 0.57
C GLN A 22 7.87 0.71 -0.06
N ASP A 23 8.37 1.20 -1.20
CA ASP A 23 7.67 2.22 -1.98
C ASP A 23 6.63 1.57 -2.89
N THR A 24 5.37 1.92 -2.70
CA THR A 24 4.23 1.34 -3.44
C THR A 24 3.58 2.35 -4.39
N ARG A 25 4.27 3.44 -4.74
CA ARG A 25 3.75 4.46 -5.67
C ARG A 25 3.57 3.89 -7.08
N LYS A 26 2.67 4.51 -7.86
CA LYS A 26 2.32 4.13 -9.24
C LYS A 26 3.51 3.96 -10.20
N HIS A 27 4.61 4.68 -9.96
CA HIS A 27 5.81 4.65 -10.82
C HIS A 27 6.79 3.52 -10.48
N THR A 28 6.54 2.77 -9.40
CA THR A 28 7.40 1.65 -9.00
C THR A 28 7.03 0.38 -9.77
N ARG A 29 7.75 -0.72 -9.53
CA ARG A 29 7.38 -2.06 -10.01
C ARG A 29 6.78 -2.94 -8.90
N HIS A 30 6.42 -2.34 -7.76
CA HIS A 30 5.95 -3.08 -6.59
C HIS A 30 4.61 -3.79 -6.88
N VAL A 31 4.41 -5.00 -6.35
CA VAL A 31 3.18 -5.80 -6.59
C VAL A 31 1.91 -5.12 -6.05
N LEU A 32 2.04 -4.33 -4.98
CA LEU A 32 0.97 -3.53 -4.38
C LEU A 32 0.72 -2.15 -5.03
N ARG A 33 1.41 -1.77 -6.11
CA ARG A 33 1.24 -0.43 -6.69
C ARG A 33 -0.15 -0.24 -7.35
N PRO A 34 -0.82 0.92 -7.23
CA PRO A 34 -1.96 1.21 -8.10
C PRO A 34 -1.48 1.46 -9.54
N THR A 35 -2.38 1.43 -10.52
CA THR A 35 -2.03 1.87 -11.88
C THR A 35 -1.97 3.40 -11.98
N PRO A 36 -1.26 3.98 -12.96
CA PRO A 36 -1.25 5.41 -13.18
C PRO A 36 -2.64 6.02 -13.41
N GLU A 37 -3.51 5.31 -14.14
CA GLU A 37 -4.86 5.73 -14.51
C GLU A 37 -5.76 5.83 -13.29
N MET A 38 -5.69 4.83 -12.40
CA MET A 38 -6.42 4.83 -11.14
C MET A 38 -6.04 6.04 -10.26
N VAL A 39 -4.73 6.30 -10.14
CA VAL A 39 -4.25 7.45 -9.36
C VAL A 39 -4.66 8.76 -10.03
N HIS A 40 -4.62 8.83 -11.36
CA HIS A 40 -5.06 10.02 -12.08
C HIS A 40 -6.55 10.29 -11.84
N GLY A 41 -7.42 9.31 -12.09
CA GLY A 41 -8.86 9.44 -11.89
C GLY A 41 -9.25 9.80 -10.46
N ALA A 42 -8.57 9.22 -9.46
CA ALA A 42 -8.82 9.55 -8.06
C ALA A 42 -8.38 10.98 -7.69
N LEU A 43 -7.28 11.48 -8.28
CA LEU A 43 -6.78 12.83 -8.02
C LEU A 43 -7.51 13.91 -8.83
N SER A 44 -8.02 13.58 -10.03
CA SER A 44 -8.82 14.48 -10.86
C SER A 44 -10.28 14.60 -10.38
N GLY A 45 -10.75 13.65 -9.58
CA GLY A 45 -12.15 13.55 -9.13
C GLY A 45 -13.06 12.84 -10.14
N GLU A 46 -12.51 12.32 -11.23
CA GLU A 46 -13.25 11.54 -12.24
C GLU A 46 -13.60 10.13 -11.77
N MET A 47 -12.87 9.63 -10.78
CA MET A 47 -13.11 8.32 -10.17
C MET A 47 -13.54 8.50 -8.72
N SER A 48 -14.70 7.93 -8.37
CA SER A 48 -15.12 7.88 -6.97
C SER A 48 -14.17 7.02 -6.15
N TRP A 49 -14.15 7.21 -4.82
CA TRP A 49 -13.37 6.33 -3.95
C TRP A 49 -13.81 4.86 -4.05
N ASP A 50 -15.11 4.61 -4.19
CA ASP A 50 -15.65 3.26 -4.25
C ASP A 50 -15.23 2.56 -5.55
N ASP A 51 -15.24 3.27 -6.68
CA ASP A 51 -14.73 2.77 -7.96
C ASP A 51 -13.23 2.50 -7.90
N PHE A 52 -12.46 3.42 -7.28
CA PHE A 52 -11.03 3.23 -7.06
C PHE A 52 -10.77 1.99 -6.20
N ALA A 53 -11.49 1.83 -5.10
CA ALA A 53 -11.28 0.74 -4.16
C ALA A 53 -11.66 -0.61 -4.79
N ALA A 54 -12.76 -0.68 -5.53
CA ALA A 54 -13.17 -1.87 -6.27
C ALA A 54 -12.15 -2.23 -7.35
N GLY A 55 -11.74 -1.26 -8.18
CA GLY A 55 -10.72 -1.45 -9.21
C GLY A 55 -9.38 -1.88 -8.63
N TYR A 56 -8.99 -1.34 -7.46
CA TYR A 56 -7.70 -1.65 -6.84
C TYR A 56 -7.70 -3.08 -6.33
N ARG A 57 -8.75 -3.50 -5.62
CA ARG A 57 -8.88 -4.89 -5.16
C ARG A 57 -8.88 -5.86 -6.33
N ALA A 58 -9.57 -5.55 -7.42
CA ALA A 58 -9.56 -6.36 -8.64
C ALA A 58 -8.15 -6.47 -9.25
N LEU A 59 -7.42 -5.35 -9.32
CA LEU A 59 -6.03 -5.32 -9.78
C LEU A 59 -5.13 -6.21 -8.92
N ILE A 60 -5.18 -6.06 -7.59
CA ILE A 60 -4.35 -6.85 -6.68
C ILE A 60 -4.72 -8.33 -6.75
N ALA A 61 -6.01 -8.67 -6.82
CA ALA A 61 -6.44 -10.04 -6.99
C ALA A 61 -5.92 -10.65 -8.31
N ALA A 62 -5.89 -9.88 -9.41
CA ALA A 62 -5.29 -10.33 -10.66
C ALA A 62 -3.79 -10.59 -10.52
N ARG A 63 -3.05 -9.65 -9.90
CA ARG A 63 -1.61 -9.82 -9.67
C ARG A 63 -1.29 -10.96 -8.71
N LEU A 64 -2.11 -11.21 -7.69
CA LEU A 64 -1.93 -12.36 -6.82
C LEU A 64 -1.96 -13.69 -7.58
N ARG A 65 -2.69 -13.77 -8.69
CA ARG A 65 -2.72 -14.98 -9.54
C ARG A 65 -1.49 -15.12 -10.42
N THR A 66 -0.93 -14.01 -10.92
CA THR A 66 0.15 -14.04 -11.94
C THR A 66 1.54 -13.70 -11.40
N GLU A 67 1.61 -12.99 -10.28
CA GLU A 67 2.82 -12.43 -9.66
C GLU A 67 2.93 -12.87 -8.18
N ARG A 68 2.34 -14.03 -7.83
CA ARG A 68 2.23 -14.54 -6.45
C ARG A 68 3.54 -14.50 -5.67
N ALA A 69 4.65 -14.85 -6.31
CA ALA A 69 5.98 -14.85 -5.70
C ALA A 69 6.38 -13.49 -5.10
N GLY A 70 5.97 -12.36 -5.69
CA GLY A 70 6.27 -11.04 -5.15
C GLY A 70 5.48 -10.73 -3.87
N PHE A 71 4.26 -11.26 -3.74
CA PHE A 71 3.48 -11.15 -2.51
C PHE A 71 4.03 -12.05 -1.41
N ASP A 72 4.41 -13.29 -1.77
CA ASP A 72 5.00 -14.23 -0.82
C ASP A 72 6.35 -13.70 -0.28
N ALA A 73 7.16 -13.09 -1.15
CA ALA A 73 8.42 -12.44 -0.75
C ALA A 73 8.17 -11.28 0.23
N LEU A 74 7.16 -10.44 -0.03
CA LEU A 74 6.79 -9.37 0.90
C LEU A 74 6.31 -9.93 2.25
N ALA A 75 5.48 -10.97 2.24
CA ALA A 75 5.00 -11.60 3.46
C ALA A 75 6.14 -12.25 4.26
N ALA A 76 7.05 -12.97 3.60
CA ALA A 76 8.24 -13.54 4.23
C ALA A 76 9.11 -12.45 4.89
N GLN A 77 9.38 -11.38 4.17
CA GLN A 77 10.14 -10.25 4.69
C GLN A 77 9.46 -9.61 5.92
N ALA A 78 8.13 -9.49 5.91
CA ALA A 78 7.36 -8.96 7.03
C ALA A 78 7.22 -9.93 8.21
N ARG A 79 7.53 -11.22 8.05
CA ARG A 79 7.67 -12.16 9.17
C ARG A 79 9.02 -12.00 9.87
N GLU A 80 10.06 -11.64 9.13
CA GLU A 80 11.43 -11.49 9.64
C GLU A 80 11.73 -10.11 10.22
N ALA A 81 11.11 -9.07 9.66
CA ALA A 81 11.36 -7.69 10.05
C ALA A 81 10.10 -6.84 10.00
N ASP A 82 10.18 -5.64 10.56
CA ASP A 82 9.17 -4.61 10.37
C ASP A 82 9.29 -4.05 8.96
N VAL A 83 8.20 -4.18 8.20
CA VAL A 83 8.07 -3.71 6.82
C VAL A 83 7.00 -2.64 6.76
N TRP A 84 7.35 -1.50 6.17
CA TRP A 84 6.51 -0.32 6.11
C TRP A 84 6.20 0.06 4.67
N LEU A 85 4.91 0.03 4.30
CA LEU A 85 4.41 0.48 3.01
C LEU A 85 4.32 2.00 2.96
N GLY A 86 4.96 2.61 1.97
CA GLY A 86 4.91 4.04 1.70
C GLY A 86 3.97 4.38 0.53
N CYS A 87 3.08 5.35 0.74
CA CYS A 87 2.31 6.04 -0.31
C CYS A 87 2.40 7.56 -0.14
N SER A 88 2.09 8.30 -1.21
CA SER A 88 1.89 9.75 -1.18
C SER A 88 0.42 10.14 -1.42
N CYS A 89 -0.52 9.20 -1.25
CA CYS A 89 -1.94 9.46 -1.48
C CYS A 89 -2.57 10.32 -0.38
N PRO A 90 -2.28 10.14 0.92
CA PRO A 90 -2.72 11.09 1.92
C PRO A 90 -2.09 12.45 1.65
N THR A 91 -2.92 13.45 1.44
CA THR A 91 -2.52 14.85 1.21
C THR A 91 -3.36 15.75 2.12
N THR A 92 -3.08 17.06 2.14
CA THR A 92 -3.94 18.04 2.81
C THR A 92 -5.39 17.98 2.30
N THR A 93 -5.60 17.63 1.02
CA THR A 93 -6.93 17.54 0.40
C THR A 93 -7.57 16.16 0.52
N GLN A 94 -6.79 15.12 0.87
CA GLN A 94 -7.28 13.78 1.21
C GLN A 94 -6.58 13.31 2.50
N PRO A 95 -6.99 13.83 3.67
CA PRO A 95 -6.32 13.52 4.94
C PRO A 95 -6.68 12.14 5.48
N ASP A 96 -7.81 11.57 5.05
CA ASP A 96 -8.29 10.27 5.52
C ASP A 96 -7.39 9.15 5.01
N VAL A 97 -6.59 8.60 5.92
CA VAL A 97 -5.69 7.47 5.64
C VAL A 97 -6.45 6.22 5.18
N ARG A 98 -7.70 6.03 5.59
CA ARG A 98 -8.53 4.90 5.16
C ARG A 98 -8.86 4.97 3.67
N ARG A 99 -8.66 6.14 3.06
CA ARG A 99 -8.75 6.39 1.62
C ARG A 99 -7.39 6.42 0.89
N CYS A 100 -6.38 5.64 1.33
CA CYS A 100 -5.17 5.33 0.52
C CYS A 100 -5.21 3.88 0.02
N HIS A 101 -4.65 3.62 -1.16
CA HIS A 101 -4.46 2.26 -1.68
C HIS A 101 -3.66 1.35 -0.73
N THR A 102 -2.74 1.90 0.08
CA THR A 102 -2.00 1.09 1.07
C THR A 102 -2.88 0.59 2.20
N TRP A 103 -3.98 1.27 2.53
CA TRP A 103 -4.97 0.72 3.45
C TRP A 103 -5.61 -0.54 2.86
N LEU A 104 -6.09 -0.44 1.62
CA LEU A 104 -6.66 -1.57 0.88
C LEU A 104 -5.64 -2.70 0.69
N ALA A 105 -4.36 -2.35 0.47
CA ALA A 105 -3.29 -3.33 0.35
C ALA A 105 -3.09 -4.13 1.64
N LEU A 106 -3.13 -3.45 2.80
CA LEU A 106 -3.04 -4.11 4.11
C LEU A 106 -4.24 -5.03 4.35
N GLU A 107 -5.46 -4.63 3.96
CA GLU A 107 -6.64 -5.50 4.01
C GLU A 107 -6.41 -6.80 3.22
N VAL A 108 -5.97 -6.67 1.96
CA VAL A 108 -5.70 -7.83 1.10
C VAL A 108 -4.58 -8.71 1.66
N MET A 109 -3.50 -8.12 2.20
CA MET A 109 -2.41 -8.88 2.79
C MET A 109 -2.86 -9.65 4.04
N ARG A 110 -3.69 -9.04 4.90
CA ARG A 110 -4.24 -9.70 6.09
C ARG A 110 -5.17 -10.86 5.71
N GLU A 111 -5.98 -10.69 4.66
CA GLU A 111 -6.87 -11.74 4.17
C GLU A 111 -6.10 -12.89 3.50
N THR A 112 -5.06 -12.56 2.73
CA THR A 112 -4.28 -13.55 1.96
C THR A 112 -3.29 -14.32 2.84
N TYR A 113 -2.74 -13.67 3.88
CA TYR A 113 -1.75 -14.22 4.80
C TYR A 113 -2.26 -14.06 6.24
N PRO A 114 -3.17 -14.93 6.71
CA PRO A 114 -3.85 -14.77 8.01
C PRO A 114 -2.90 -14.90 9.21
N ASP A 115 -1.71 -15.47 9.03
CA ASP A 115 -0.65 -15.58 10.03
C ASP A 115 0.28 -14.35 10.07
N LEU A 116 0.15 -13.42 9.13
CA LEU A 116 0.98 -12.21 9.06
C LEU A 116 0.47 -11.16 10.06
N ASP A 117 1.35 -10.63 10.92
CA ASP A 117 1.05 -9.45 11.76
C ASP A 117 0.92 -8.21 10.86
N VAL A 118 -0.31 -7.89 10.47
CA VAL A 118 -0.67 -6.71 9.67
C VAL A 118 -1.26 -5.63 10.57
N ARG A 119 -0.62 -4.45 10.59
CA ARG A 119 -1.04 -3.32 11.41
C ARG A 119 -1.52 -2.15 10.55
N PHE A 120 -2.72 -1.66 10.89
CA PHE A 120 -3.29 -0.46 10.32
C PHE A 120 -2.81 0.76 11.11
N PRO A 121 -2.64 1.93 10.47
CA PRO A 121 -2.34 3.16 11.18
C PRO A 121 -3.56 3.59 11.99
N GLU A 122 -3.32 4.12 13.18
CA GLU A 122 -4.34 4.77 14.03
C GLU A 122 -4.84 6.08 13.43
#